data_AF-A0AAN7IGX7-F1
#
_entry.id   AF-A0AAN7IGX7-F1
#
_cell.length_a   1.000
_cell.length_b   1.000
_cell.length_c   1.000
_cell.angle_alpha   90.00
_cell.angle_beta   90.00
_cell.angle_gamma   90.00
#
_symmetry.space_group_name_H-M   'P 1'
#
loop_
_entity.id
_entity.type
_entity.pdbx_description
1 polymer ?
#
loop_
_entity_poly.entity_id
_entity_poly.type
_entity_poly.pdbx_seq_one_letter_code
_entity_poly.pdbx_strand_id
1 'polypeptide(L)'
;MIIVPDHLCKVDEQAFTPLLISIGPIHCSNAKLQTMKKCKVRFCECLIQQAKIDLKNLVERIRAREKEIRSYYAESVVSSINNDDFVTMILVDGMFIFAYVLISYSNLFEDDPTIRIPNWMQQLLKSDLGIPNYMQPVLKSDLVLLENQLPFLVLEMLFQQVAESELEPLSVLEEPLSLRKLAFEFFGEYNIHSLAFRDFNANIEHFTAFKDFNGKIEHFTDLKYTATQLHEAGVTFKVVKKYDRCFFDMRFNLKNGVMEISCITLNDENIHLIRNIIALEQSCYVWHPFVTDFFVMLDFLIYNSKDVDLLCDKGILINYLGDSDTAASVVNSLNTNILWAKLWRQYFSTPWRAASTGAAIILLLFTAIQAICSLKEKGQKLLDEFSIVLLYYHK
;
A
#
# COMPACT_ATOMS: atom_id res chain seq x y z
N MET A 1 -12.36 -0.69 10.66
CA MET A 1 -12.61 0.68 11.13
C MET A 1 -11.73 1.60 10.31
N ILE A 2 -12.32 2.65 9.73
CA ILE A 2 -11.67 3.62 8.85
C ILE A 2 -11.01 4.66 9.75
N ILE A 3 -9.77 4.41 10.18
CA ILE A 3 -9.04 5.34 11.05
C ILE A 3 -7.52 5.16 10.88
N VAL A 4 -6.81 6.27 10.88
CA VAL A 4 -5.36 6.32 10.97
C VAL A 4 -4.98 6.36 12.45
N PRO A 5 -4.09 5.47 12.91
CA PRO A 5 -3.62 5.51 14.30
C PRO A 5 -2.94 6.84 14.63
N ASP A 6 -3.30 7.46 15.76
CA ASP A 6 -2.77 8.77 16.19
C ASP A 6 -1.25 8.89 16.13
N HIS A 7 -0.54 7.82 16.44
CA HIS A 7 0.92 7.82 16.43
C HIS A 7 1.52 7.93 15.02
N LEU A 8 0.82 7.44 13.98
CA LEU A 8 1.21 7.62 12.58
C LEU A 8 0.79 9.01 12.08
N CYS A 9 -0.42 9.45 12.43
CA CYS A 9 -0.91 10.78 12.06
C CYS A 9 0.01 11.91 12.57
N LYS A 10 0.56 11.78 13.78
CA LYS A 10 1.53 12.74 14.36
C LYS A 10 2.84 12.89 13.58
N VAL A 11 3.20 11.92 12.75
CA VAL A 11 4.42 12.01 11.91
C VAL A 11 4.18 12.98 10.75
N ASP A 12 2.99 12.90 10.14
CA ASP A 12 2.64 13.64 8.95
C ASP A 12 1.11 13.71 8.80
N GLU A 13 0.49 14.71 9.43
CA GLU A 13 -0.97 14.90 9.39
C GLU A 13 -1.47 15.23 7.98
N GLN A 14 -0.62 15.88 7.17
CA GLN A 14 -0.99 16.31 5.82
C GLN A 14 -1.16 15.12 4.87
N ALA A 15 -0.40 14.04 5.06
CA ALA A 15 -0.52 12.82 4.27
C ALA A 15 -1.88 12.11 4.40
N PHE A 16 -2.65 12.40 5.46
CA PHE A 16 -3.95 11.79 5.71
C PHE A 16 -5.11 12.77 5.53
N THR A 17 -4.82 14.05 5.32
CA THR A 17 -5.85 15.10 5.21
C THR A 17 -6.17 15.37 3.74
N PRO A 18 -7.43 15.22 3.31
CA PRO A 18 -7.80 15.54 1.94
C PRO A 18 -7.57 17.02 1.62
N LEU A 19 -7.20 17.29 0.37
CA LEU A 19 -6.83 18.62 -0.12
C LEU A 19 -8.02 19.37 -0.74
N LEU A 20 -8.95 18.64 -1.35
CA LEU A 20 -10.01 19.19 -2.17
C LEU A 20 -11.41 18.74 -1.73
N ILE A 21 -11.61 17.44 -1.47
CA ILE A 21 -12.92 16.87 -1.16
C ILE A 21 -12.91 16.04 0.12
N SER A 22 -13.91 16.28 0.97
CA SER A 22 -14.23 15.37 2.07
C SER A 22 -15.26 14.33 1.63
N ILE A 23 -15.04 13.09 2.03
CA ILE A 23 -15.92 11.94 1.84
C ILE A 23 -16.13 11.28 3.20
N GLY A 24 -17.39 11.13 3.58
CA GLY A 24 -17.76 10.58 4.86
C GLY A 24 -17.49 11.53 6.04
N PRO A 25 -17.60 11.01 7.28
CA PRO A 25 -17.77 11.84 8.46
C PRO A 25 -16.48 12.44 9.04
N ILE A 26 -15.29 11.93 8.70
CA ILE A 26 -14.05 12.32 9.40
C ILE A 26 -13.67 13.77 9.08
N HIS A 27 -13.69 14.16 7.80
CA HIS A 27 -13.28 15.50 7.36
C HIS A 27 -14.45 16.41 6.97
N CYS A 28 -15.71 16.03 7.23
CA CYS A 28 -16.91 16.74 6.75
C CYS A 28 -17.05 18.18 7.29
N SER A 29 -16.46 18.42 8.47
CA SER A 29 -16.46 19.70 9.19
C SER A 29 -15.25 20.58 8.84
N ASN A 30 -14.32 20.11 8.00
CA ASN A 30 -13.16 20.89 7.59
C ASN A 30 -13.60 22.06 6.70
N ALA A 31 -13.37 23.29 7.18
CA ALA A 31 -13.74 24.52 6.49
C ALA A 31 -13.05 24.68 5.12
N LYS A 32 -11.86 24.09 4.93
CA LYS A 32 -11.12 24.16 3.65
C LYS A 32 -11.76 23.35 2.53
N LEU A 33 -12.59 22.35 2.87
CA LEU A 33 -13.17 21.37 1.93
C LEU A 33 -14.62 21.68 1.57
N GLN A 34 -15.16 22.83 2.01
CA GLN A 34 -16.56 23.19 1.80
C GLN A 34 -16.88 23.47 0.33
N THR A 35 -15.89 23.89 -0.47
CA THR A 35 -16.03 24.21 -1.89
C THR A 35 -16.66 23.07 -2.68
N MET A 36 -16.28 21.82 -2.37
CA MET A 36 -16.77 20.65 -3.09
C MET A 36 -18.16 20.18 -2.66
N LYS A 37 -18.77 20.72 -1.59
CA LYS A 37 -20.10 20.28 -1.14
C LYS A 37 -21.17 20.50 -2.19
N LYS A 38 -21.19 21.67 -2.84
CA LYS A 38 -22.14 21.99 -3.93
C LYS A 38 -21.90 21.09 -5.14
N CYS A 39 -20.63 20.77 -5.43
CA CYS A 39 -20.27 19.87 -6.51
C CYS A 39 -20.83 18.46 -6.25
N LYS A 40 -20.64 17.90 -5.04
CA LYS A 40 -21.19 16.59 -4.66
C LYS A 40 -22.71 16.51 -4.81
N VAL A 41 -23.42 17.54 -4.36
CA VAL A 41 -24.89 17.62 -4.50
C VAL A 41 -25.29 17.65 -5.98
N ARG A 42 -24.64 18.47 -6.81
CA ARG A 42 -24.91 18.54 -8.26
C ARG A 42 -24.73 17.18 -8.95
N PHE A 43 -23.66 16.45 -8.63
CA PHE A 43 -23.42 15.11 -9.15
C PHE A 43 -24.50 14.12 -8.70
N CYS A 44 -24.85 14.15 -7.41
CA CYS A 44 -25.89 13.30 -6.83
C CYS A 44 -27.26 13.54 -7.48
N GLU A 45 -27.70 14.80 -7.56
CA GLU A 45 -28.96 15.20 -8.19
C GLU A 45 -29.01 14.78 -9.67
N CYS A 46 -27.93 15.04 -10.40
CA CYS A 46 -27.85 14.67 -11.81
C CYS A 46 -27.97 13.15 -12.00
N LEU A 47 -27.21 12.37 -11.24
CA LEU A 47 -27.25 10.92 -11.33
C LEU A 47 -28.64 10.36 -10.98
N ILE A 48 -29.27 10.85 -9.91
CA ILE A 48 -30.63 10.44 -9.51
C ILE A 48 -31.63 10.74 -10.62
N GLN A 49 -31.58 11.94 -11.21
CA GLN A 49 -32.49 12.35 -12.28
C GLN A 49 -32.29 11.52 -13.55
N GLN A 50 -31.04 11.36 -14.00
CA GLN A 50 -30.74 10.67 -15.25
C GLN A 50 -31.00 9.17 -15.18
N ALA A 51 -30.60 8.54 -14.07
CA ALA A 51 -30.82 7.11 -13.85
C ALA A 51 -32.21 6.79 -13.26
N LYS A 52 -33.09 7.79 -13.08
CA LYS A 52 -34.46 7.68 -12.52
C LYS A 52 -34.51 6.91 -11.20
N ILE A 53 -33.55 7.17 -10.32
CA ILE A 53 -33.42 6.42 -9.07
C ILE A 53 -34.46 6.90 -8.06
N ASP A 54 -35.12 5.97 -7.37
CA ASP A 54 -36.00 6.30 -6.26
C ASP A 54 -35.18 6.75 -5.04
N LEU A 55 -35.08 8.08 -4.87
CA LEU A 55 -34.40 8.71 -3.74
C LEU A 55 -34.96 8.24 -2.38
N LYS A 56 -36.27 8.01 -2.27
CA LYS A 56 -36.88 7.60 -1.00
C LYS A 56 -36.37 6.21 -0.61
N ASN A 57 -36.36 5.28 -1.56
CA ASN A 57 -35.81 3.94 -1.36
C ASN A 57 -34.31 3.99 -0.98
N LEU A 58 -33.49 4.82 -1.63
CA LEU A 58 -32.08 4.99 -1.24
C LEU A 58 -31.91 5.45 0.20
N VAL A 59 -32.66 6.49 0.59
CA VAL A 59 -32.62 7.03 1.97
C VAL A 59 -33.06 5.97 2.98
N GLU A 60 -34.13 5.24 2.70
CA GLU A 60 -34.63 4.16 3.57
C GLU A 60 -33.60 3.03 3.74
N ARG A 61 -32.90 2.64 2.67
CA ARG A 61 -31.84 1.61 2.72
C ARG A 61 -30.64 2.05 3.56
N ILE A 62 -30.16 3.28 3.37
CA ILE A 62 -29.05 3.80 4.19
C ILE A 62 -29.49 3.90 5.64
N ARG A 63 -30.70 4.41 5.91
CA ARG A 63 -31.25 4.52 7.27
C ARG A 63 -31.39 3.16 7.95
N ALA A 64 -31.81 2.13 7.22
CA ALA A 64 -31.91 0.76 7.75
C ALA A 64 -30.55 0.19 8.18
N ARG A 65 -29.45 0.66 7.58
CA ARG A 65 -28.08 0.22 7.87
C ARG A 65 -27.24 1.26 8.62
N GLU A 66 -27.85 2.36 9.06
CA GLU A 66 -27.12 3.49 9.63
C GLU A 66 -26.18 3.06 10.78
N LYS A 67 -26.68 2.22 11.70
CA LYS A 67 -25.90 1.70 12.82
C LYS A 67 -24.67 0.90 12.36
N GLU A 68 -24.82 0.07 11.34
CA GLU A 68 -23.73 -0.70 10.75
C GLU A 68 -22.71 0.23 10.10
N ILE A 69 -23.17 1.21 9.30
CA ILE A 69 -22.30 2.17 8.62
C ILE A 69 -21.51 3.01 9.64
N ARG A 70 -22.17 3.48 10.73
CA ARG A 70 -21.50 4.22 11.82
C ARG A 70 -20.42 3.39 12.52
N SER A 71 -20.59 2.07 12.61
CA SER A 71 -19.62 1.19 13.27
C SER A 71 -18.26 1.10 12.55
N TYR A 72 -18.19 1.56 11.29
CA TYR A 72 -16.91 1.68 10.58
C TYR A 72 -16.07 2.86 11.06
N TYR A 73 -16.64 3.80 11.82
CA TYR A 73 -16.00 5.03 12.27
C TYR A 73 -15.89 5.06 13.79
N ALA A 74 -14.95 5.87 14.30
CA ALA A 74 -14.82 6.08 15.73
C ALA A 74 -16.07 6.76 16.29
N GLU A 75 -16.52 6.34 17.47
CA GLU A 75 -17.67 6.96 18.14
C GLU A 75 -17.47 8.47 18.32
N SER A 76 -16.26 8.90 18.66
CA SER A 76 -15.89 10.32 18.79
C SER A 76 -16.08 11.15 17.52
N VAL A 77 -16.05 10.52 16.34
CA VAL A 77 -16.26 11.19 15.05
C VAL A 77 -17.75 11.30 14.73
N VAL A 78 -18.52 10.23 14.96
CA VAL A 78 -19.92 10.15 14.51
C VAL A 78 -20.95 10.53 15.57
N SER A 79 -20.59 10.61 16.85
CA SER A 79 -21.54 10.85 17.96
C SER A 79 -22.20 12.23 17.92
N SER A 80 -21.53 13.22 17.33
CA SER A 80 -22.04 14.59 17.20
C SER A 80 -22.92 14.80 15.96
N ILE A 81 -22.93 13.83 15.04
CA ILE A 81 -23.64 13.92 13.76
C ILE A 81 -25.03 13.31 13.92
N ASN A 82 -26.07 14.12 13.77
CA ASN A 82 -27.45 13.64 13.82
C ASN A 82 -27.74 12.65 12.67
N ASN A 83 -28.82 11.90 12.81
CA ASN A 83 -29.13 10.79 11.91
C ASN A 83 -29.39 11.25 10.47
N ASP A 84 -30.16 12.34 10.29
CA ASP A 84 -30.51 12.81 8.95
C ASP A 84 -29.28 13.38 8.22
N ASP A 85 -28.46 14.18 8.90
CA ASP A 85 -27.20 14.70 8.33
C ASP A 85 -26.24 13.57 7.97
N PHE A 86 -26.14 12.54 8.81
CA PHE A 86 -25.31 11.38 8.53
C PHE A 86 -25.82 10.63 7.29
N VAL A 87 -27.11 10.31 7.23
CA VAL A 87 -27.71 9.61 6.07
C VAL A 87 -27.54 10.42 4.78
N THR A 88 -27.78 11.74 4.83
CA THR A 88 -27.60 12.64 3.69
C THR A 88 -26.14 12.66 3.23
N MET A 89 -25.18 12.75 4.15
CA MET A 89 -23.76 12.73 3.83
C MET A 89 -23.34 11.42 3.14
N ILE A 90 -23.71 10.27 3.72
CA ILE A 90 -23.39 8.96 3.15
C ILE A 90 -23.98 8.81 1.74
N LEU A 91 -25.22 9.25 1.54
CA LEU A 91 -25.89 9.23 0.24
C LEU A 91 -25.18 10.12 -0.78
N VAL A 92 -25.00 11.40 -0.46
CA VAL A 92 -24.43 12.39 -1.37
C VAL A 92 -23.01 12.02 -1.75
N ASP A 93 -22.21 11.56 -0.79
CA ASP A 93 -20.81 11.22 -1.01
C ASP A 93 -20.68 9.94 -1.84
N GLY A 94 -21.50 8.92 -1.55
CA GLY A 94 -21.50 7.68 -2.32
C GLY A 94 -21.99 7.88 -3.76
N MET A 95 -23.04 8.67 -3.95
CA MET A 95 -23.55 9.02 -5.29
C MET A 95 -22.55 9.87 -6.07
N PHE A 96 -21.84 10.80 -5.41
CA PHE A 96 -20.76 11.55 -6.02
C PHE A 96 -19.65 10.64 -6.52
N ILE A 97 -19.12 9.75 -5.65
CA ILE A 97 -18.06 8.81 -6.01
C ILE A 97 -18.48 8.00 -7.23
N PHE A 98 -19.70 7.46 -7.20
CA PHE A 98 -20.17 6.60 -8.27
C PHE A 98 -20.34 7.36 -9.59
N ALA A 99 -21.00 8.53 -9.58
CA ALA A 99 -21.13 9.37 -10.76
C ALA A 99 -19.77 9.78 -11.33
N TYR A 100 -18.82 10.12 -10.47
CA TYR A 100 -17.48 10.52 -10.88
C TYR A 100 -16.69 9.36 -11.50
N VAL A 101 -16.69 8.18 -10.86
CA VAL A 101 -16.04 6.97 -11.39
C VAL A 101 -16.64 6.56 -12.74
N LEU A 102 -17.97 6.65 -12.89
CA LEU A 102 -18.65 6.37 -14.16
C LEU A 102 -18.21 7.32 -15.28
N ILE A 103 -18.20 8.63 -15.01
CA ILE A 103 -17.78 9.64 -16.00
C ILE A 103 -16.34 9.38 -16.44
N SER A 104 -15.44 9.17 -15.47
CA SER A 104 -14.04 8.90 -15.78
C SER A 104 -13.84 7.58 -16.52
N TYR A 105 -14.59 6.54 -16.18
CA TYR A 105 -14.57 5.27 -16.92
C TYR A 105 -14.99 5.47 -18.37
N SER A 106 -16.10 6.16 -18.64
CA SER A 106 -16.52 6.45 -20.02
C SER A 106 -15.46 7.19 -20.83
N ASN A 107 -14.78 8.17 -20.23
CA ASN A 107 -13.74 8.93 -20.92
C ASN A 107 -12.50 8.08 -21.26
N LEU A 108 -12.22 7.02 -20.49
CA LEU A 108 -11.11 6.09 -20.80
C LEU A 108 -11.38 5.25 -22.05
N PHE A 109 -12.65 5.08 -22.42
CA PHE A 109 -13.09 4.19 -23.50
C PHE A 109 -13.91 4.93 -24.58
N GLU A 110 -13.81 6.26 -24.66
CA GLU A 110 -14.59 7.09 -25.60
C GLU A 110 -14.39 6.66 -27.06
N ASP A 111 -13.18 6.19 -27.39
CA ASP A 111 -12.80 5.75 -28.74
C ASP A 111 -13.03 4.25 -29.00
N ASP A 112 -13.53 3.48 -28.02
CA ASP A 112 -13.74 2.03 -28.18
C ASP A 112 -15.16 1.73 -28.72
N PRO A 113 -15.31 1.34 -30.00
CA PRO A 113 -16.62 1.10 -30.59
C PRO A 113 -17.32 -0.16 -30.05
N THR A 114 -16.61 -0.98 -29.27
CA THR A 114 -17.19 -2.18 -28.62
C THR A 114 -17.93 -1.85 -27.34
N ILE A 115 -17.72 -0.66 -26.77
CA ILE A 115 -18.31 -0.24 -25.51
C ILE A 115 -19.60 0.54 -25.75
N ARG A 116 -20.74 -0.07 -25.37
CA ARG A 116 -22.06 0.57 -25.45
C ARG A 116 -22.36 1.33 -24.15
N ILE A 117 -22.32 2.66 -24.21
CA ILE A 117 -22.70 3.53 -23.09
C ILE A 117 -24.23 3.70 -23.05
N PRO A 118 -24.92 3.36 -21.93
CA PRO A 118 -26.36 3.56 -21.79
C PRO A 118 -26.79 5.02 -22.00
N ASN A 119 -27.98 5.25 -22.54
CA ASN A 119 -28.45 6.60 -22.87
C ASN A 119 -28.52 7.56 -21.67
N TRP A 120 -28.84 7.05 -20.47
CA TRP A 120 -28.83 7.88 -19.26
C TRP A 120 -27.42 8.31 -18.86
N MET A 121 -26.42 7.46 -19.09
CA MET A 121 -25.01 7.77 -18.83
C MET A 121 -24.47 8.76 -19.87
N GLN A 122 -24.90 8.66 -21.13
CA GLN A 122 -24.61 9.70 -22.13
C GLN A 122 -25.19 11.07 -21.74
N GLN A 123 -26.38 11.10 -21.13
CA GLN A 123 -26.96 12.34 -20.62
C GLN A 123 -26.19 12.89 -19.41
N LEU A 124 -25.72 12.01 -18.53
CA LEU A 124 -24.81 12.38 -17.43
C LEU A 124 -23.52 13.01 -17.97
N LEU A 125 -22.90 12.44 -19.01
CA LEU A 125 -21.69 12.99 -19.65
C LEU A 125 -21.93 14.36 -20.31
N LYS A 126 -23.12 14.59 -20.87
CA LYS A 126 -23.51 15.86 -21.49
C LYS A 126 -23.89 16.95 -20.48
N SER A 127 -24.13 16.57 -19.23
CA SER A 127 -24.49 17.53 -18.18
C SER A 127 -23.27 18.38 -17.81
N ASP A 128 -23.50 19.63 -17.40
CA ASP A 128 -22.43 20.55 -16.97
C ASP A 128 -21.91 20.16 -15.57
N LEU A 129 -21.29 18.98 -15.49
CA LEU A 129 -20.64 18.43 -14.30
C LEU A 129 -19.13 18.70 -14.30
N GLY A 130 -18.67 19.68 -15.09
CA GLY A 130 -17.26 19.98 -15.29
C GLY A 130 -16.51 20.13 -13.97
N ILE A 131 -15.60 19.18 -13.70
CA ILE A 131 -14.51 19.33 -12.74
C ILE A 131 -13.29 19.72 -13.57
N PRO A 132 -12.68 20.89 -13.33
CA PRO A 132 -11.52 21.33 -14.10
C PRO A 132 -10.43 20.26 -14.14
N ASN A 133 -9.80 20.07 -15.32
CA ASN A 133 -8.82 19.01 -15.53
C ASN A 133 -7.67 19.02 -14.51
N TYR A 134 -7.22 20.21 -14.07
CA TYR A 134 -6.17 20.35 -13.07
C TYR A 134 -6.57 19.87 -11.66
N MET A 135 -7.86 19.74 -11.37
CA MET A 135 -8.39 19.25 -10.09
C MET A 135 -8.52 17.73 -10.06
N GLN A 136 -8.54 17.08 -11.23
CA GLN A 136 -8.77 15.64 -11.36
C GLN A 136 -7.73 14.79 -10.60
N PRO A 137 -6.40 15.07 -10.68
CA PRO A 137 -5.41 14.27 -9.95
C PRO A 137 -5.56 14.41 -8.43
N VAL A 138 -5.79 15.64 -7.94
CA VAL A 138 -6.00 15.91 -6.51
C VAL A 138 -7.26 15.21 -6.01
N LEU A 139 -8.33 15.24 -6.80
CA LEU A 139 -9.58 14.57 -6.48
C LEU A 139 -9.41 13.05 -6.37
N LYS A 140 -8.70 12.44 -7.32
CA LYS A 140 -8.41 11.00 -7.27
C LYS A 140 -7.54 10.63 -6.07
N SER A 141 -6.53 11.44 -5.76
CA SER A 141 -5.66 11.25 -4.59
C SER A 141 -6.47 11.33 -3.29
N ASP A 142 -7.37 12.30 -3.16
CA ASP A 142 -8.27 12.40 -2.01
C ASP A 142 -9.17 11.15 -1.86
N LEU A 143 -9.60 10.54 -2.96
CA LEU A 143 -10.48 9.37 -2.96
C LEU A 143 -9.78 8.06 -2.58
N VAL A 144 -8.44 8.03 -2.45
CA VAL A 144 -7.70 6.86 -1.95
C VAL A 144 -7.19 7.02 -0.52
N LEU A 145 -7.33 8.20 0.09
CA LEU A 145 -6.94 8.43 1.49
C LEU A 145 -7.79 7.59 2.44
N LEU A 146 -7.14 6.97 3.44
CA LEU A 146 -7.77 6.06 4.37
C LEU A 146 -8.91 6.74 5.13
N GLU A 147 -8.70 7.92 5.69
CA GLU A 147 -9.73 8.66 6.46
C GLU A 147 -10.75 9.41 5.59
N ASN A 148 -10.68 9.24 4.27
CA ASN A 148 -11.60 9.87 3.32
C ASN A 148 -12.40 8.83 2.54
N GLN A 149 -12.83 7.76 3.22
CA GLN A 149 -13.55 6.63 2.62
C GLN A 149 -14.97 6.47 3.18
N LEU A 150 -15.86 5.97 2.32
CA LEU A 150 -17.06 5.27 2.75
C LEU A 150 -16.77 3.77 2.87
N PRO A 151 -17.50 3.02 3.72
CA PRO A 151 -17.43 1.57 3.70
C PRO A 151 -17.81 1.05 2.31
N PHE A 152 -17.02 0.15 1.74
CA PHE A 152 -17.24 -0.34 0.37
C PHE A 152 -18.65 -0.93 0.16
N LEU A 153 -19.17 -1.56 1.21
CA LEU A 153 -20.54 -2.05 1.32
C LEU A 153 -21.63 -1.00 0.99
N VAL A 154 -21.43 0.27 1.38
CA VAL A 154 -22.35 1.36 1.02
C VAL A 154 -22.31 1.60 -0.48
N LEU A 155 -21.11 1.62 -1.05
CA LEU A 155 -20.91 1.85 -2.47
C LEU A 155 -21.50 0.70 -3.29
N GLU A 156 -21.34 -0.55 -2.86
CA GLU A 156 -21.97 -1.72 -3.50
C GLU A 156 -23.49 -1.64 -3.47
N MET A 157 -24.05 -1.27 -2.32
CA MET A 157 -25.50 -1.09 -2.16
C MET A 157 -26.05 0.01 -3.09
N LEU A 158 -25.37 1.16 -3.17
CA LEU A 158 -25.75 2.25 -4.07
C LEU A 158 -25.62 1.84 -5.53
N PHE A 159 -24.51 1.19 -5.89
CA PHE A 159 -24.23 0.69 -7.23
C PHE A 159 -25.33 -0.27 -7.70
N GLN A 160 -25.70 -1.24 -6.86
CA GLN A 160 -26.73 -2.21 -7.19
C GLN A 160 -28.07 -1.54 -7.51
N GLN A 161 -28.45 -0.49 -6.77
CA GLN A 161 -29.69 0.24 -7.05
C GLN A 161 -29.68 0.99 -8.38
N VAL A 162 -28.52 1.50 -8.80
CA VAL A 162 -28.41 2.14 -10.13
C VAL A 162 -28.40 1.10 -11.24
N ALA A 163 -27.74 -0.05 -11.01
CA ALA A 163 -27.71 -1.15 -11.97
C ALA A 163 -29.07 -1.85 -12.13
N GLU A 164 -29.91 -1.85 -11.08
CA GLU A 164 -31.26 -2.40 -11.07
C GLU A 164 -32.35 -1.40 -11.51
N SER A 165 -32.01 -0.13 -11.77
CA SER A 165 -33.00 0.85 -12.23
C SER A 165 -33.57 0.46 -13.60
N GLU A 166 -34.79 0.89 -13.93
CA GLU A 166 -35.56 0.44 -15.12
C GLU A 166 -34.93 0.79 -16.49
N LEU A 167 -33.70 1.29 -16.51
CA LEU A 167 -33.00 1.72 -17.71
C LEU A 167 -32.01 0.65 -18.14
N GLU A 168 -31.80 0.52 -19.45
CA GLU A 168 -30.95 -0.50 -20.08
C GLU A 168 -29.77 -0.92 -19.19
N PRO A 169 -29.57 -2.23 -18.93
CA PRO A 169 -28.48 -2.71 -18.09
C PRO A 169 -27.15 -2.06 -18.51
N LEU A 170 -26.26 -1.80 -17.55
CA LEU A 170 -24.85 -1.46 -17.81
C LEU A 170 -24.15 -2.68 -18.45
N SER A 171 -24.56 -3.06 -19.66
CA SER A 171 -23.93 -4.09 -20.49
C SER A 171 -22.86 -3.40 -21.33
N VAL A 172 -21.75 -3.10 -20.67
CA VAL A 172 -20.56 -2.49 -21.28
C VAL A 172 -19.75 -3.56 -22.02
N LEU A 173 -19.93 -4.84 -21.70
CA LEU A 173 -19.25 -6.01 -22.29
C LEU A 173 -20.19 -7.24 -22.28
N GLU A 174 -19.75 -8.38 -22.82
CA GLU A 174 -20.41 -9.69 -22.65
C GLU A 174 -20.61 -10.08 -21.16
N GLU A 175 -19.95 -9.39 -20.24
CA GLU A 175 -20.08 -9.50 -18.78
C GLU A 175 -20.73 -8.24 -18.15
N PRO A 176 -21.57 -8.40 -17.10
CA PRO A 176 -22.20 -7.28 -16.40
C PRO A 176 -21.17 -6.40 -15.68
N LEU A 177 -21.29 -5.08 -15.81
CA LEU A 177 -20.43 -4.12 -15.13
C LEU A 177 -20.59 -4.24 -13.61
N SER A 178 -19.48 -4.29 -12.88
CA SER A 178 -19.47 -4.29 -11.41
C SER A 178 -18.73 -3.07 -10.86
N LEU A 179 -19.12 -2.61 -9.66
CA LEU A 179 -18.41 -1.54 -8.95
C LEU A 179 -16.93 -1.85 -8.81
N ARG A 180 -16.59 -3.12 -8.56
CA ARG A 180 -15.21 -3.59 -8.44
C ARG A 180 -14.47 -3.40 -9.76
N LYS A 181 -15.05 -3.75 -10.91
CA LYS A 181 -14.41 -3.49 -12.22
C LYS A 181 -14.20 -1.99 -12.46
N LEU A 182 -15.20 -1.18 -12.17
CA LEU A 182 -15.11 0.28 -12.29
C LEU A 182 -13.99 0.86 -11.42
N ALA A 183 -13.93 0.46 -10.15
CA ALA A 183 -12.90 0.90 -9.22
C ALA A 183 -11.51 0.45 -9.69
N PHE A 184 -11.37 -0.78 -10.19
CA PHE A 184 -10.11 -1.31 -10.72
C PHE A 184 -9.54 -0.46 -11.85
N GLU A 185 -10.37 -0.12 -12.82
CA GLU A 185 -9.95 0.69 -13.98
C GLU A 185 -9.71 2.14 -13.57
N PHE A 186 -10.60 2.72 -12.76
CA PHE A 186 -10.53 4.11 -12.34
C PHE A 186 -9.27 4.43 -11.52
N PHE A 187 -8.94 3.55 -10.58
CA PHE A 187 -7.76 3.68 -9.73
C PHE A 187 -6.58 2.84 -10.26
N GLY A 188 -6.59 2.46 -11.54
CA GLY A 188 -5.55 1.63 -12.14
C GLY A 188 -4.14 2.23 -12.01
N GLU A 189 -4.02 3.56 -11.93
CA GLU A 189 -2.75 4.24 -11.66
C GLU A 189 -2.23 4.04 -10.23
N TYR A 190 -3.14 3.78 -9.27
CA TYR A 190 -2.84 3.39 -7.89
C TYR A 190 -2.74 1.87 -7.70
N ASN A 191 -2.94 1.08 -8.77
CA ASN A 191 -2.64 -0.36 -8.78
C ASN A 191 -1.13 -0.58 -8.84
N ILE A 192 -0.45 -0.10 -7.80
CA ILE A 192 1.01 -0.15 -7.68
C ILE A 192 1.50 -1.58 -7.80
N HIS A 193 0.73 -2.58 -7.34
CA HIS A 193 1.13 -3.98 -7.33
C HIS A 193 0.97 -4.74 -8.67
N SER A 194 0.55 -4.07 -9.76
CA SER A 194 0.21 -4.73 -11.03
C SER A 194 -0.79 -5.89 -10.85
N LEU A 195 -1.76 -5.74 -9.95
CA LEU A 195 -2.75 -6.78 -9.66
C LEU A 195 -3.56 -7.11 -10.89
N ALA A 196 -3.85 -8.39 -11.10
CA ALA A 196 -4.90 -8.78 -12.02
C ALA A 196 -6.27 -8.46 -11.41
N PHE A 197 -7.24 -8.11 -12.26
CA PHE A 197 -8.60 -7.79 -11.82
C PHE A 197 -9.24 -8.92 -10.98
N ARG A 198 -8.94 -10.18 -11.31
CA ARG A 198 -9.44 -11.36 -10.57
C ARG A 198 -9.07 -11.30 -9.09
N ASP A 199 -7.83 -10.93 -8.78
CA ASP A 199 -7.31 -10.91 -7.42
C ASP A 199 -7.84 -9.69 -6.65
N PHE A 200 -7.95 -8.56 -7.35
CA PHE A 200 -8.62 -7.38 -6.84
C PHE A 200 -10.07 -7.67 -6.44
N ASN A 201 -10.84 -8.31 -7.32
CA ASN A 201 -12.27 -8.56 -7.12
C ASN A 201 -12.60 -9.32 -5.82
N ALA A 202 -11.70 -10.21 -5.36
CA ALA A 202 -11.93 -11.07 -4.21
C ALA A 202 -11.87 -10.35 -2.84
N ASN A 203 -11.13 -9.23 -2.70
CA ASN A 203 -10.66 -8.76 -1.38
C ASN A 203 -10.87 -7.27 -1.06
N ILE A 204 -11.59 -6.50 -1.88
CA ILE A 204 -11.73 -5.05 -1.63
C ILE A 204 -12.72 -4.77 -0.50
N GLU A 205 -12.22 -4.09 0.53
CA GLU A 205 -13.01 -3.48 1.60
C GLU A 205 -12.90 -1.95 1.64
N HIS A 206 -11.88 -1.37 0.96
CA HIS A 206 -11.60 0.06 0.90
C HIS A 206 -10.93 0.40 -0.44
N PHE A 207 -11.09 1.63 -0.99
CA PHE A 207 -10.28 2.02 -2.15
C PHE A 207 -8.80 2.16 -1.79
N THR A 208 -8.46 2.47 -0.55
CA THR A 208 -7.06 2.39 -0.06
C THR A 208 -6.50 0.97 -0.07
N ALA A 209 -7.37 -0.05 -0.20
CA ALA A 209 -7.01 -1.47 -0.11
C ALA A 209 -6.88 -2.16 -1.49
N PHE A 210 -6.30 -1.50 -2.50
CA PHE A 210 -5.83 -2.16 -3.74
C PHE A 210 -4.75 -3.20 -3.43
N LYS A 211 -5.15 -4.33 -2.84
CA LYS A 211 -4.26 -5.35 -2.30
C LYS A 211 -4.49 -6.71 -2.97
N ASP A 212 -3.37 -7.34 -3.33
CA ASP A 212 -3.21 -8.78 -3.27
C ASP A 212 -2.17 -9.07 -2.18
N PHE A 213 -2.49 -10.03 -1.32
CA PHE A 213 -1.66 -10.50 -0.21
C PHE A 213 -0.73 -11.64 -0.62
N ASN A 214 -0.44 -11.80 -1.93
CA ASN A 214 0.43 -12.86 -2.45
C ASN A 214 1.91 -12.45 -2.61
N GLY A 215 2.29 -11.25 -2.15
CA GLY A 215 3.69 -10.84 -2.09
C GLY A 215 4.52 -11.81 -1.25
N LYS A 216 5.68 -12.26 -1.76
CA LYS A 216 6.62 -13.09 -1.00
C LYS A 216 7.82 -12.25 -0.63
N ILE A 217 7.82 -11.69 0.57
CA ILE A 217 9.04 -11.21 1.20
C ILE A 217 9.71 -12.44 1.82
N GLU A 218 10.85 -12.87 1.27
CA GLU A 218 11.65 -13.88 1.95
C GLU A 218 12.13 -13.31 3.28
N HIS A 219 11.92 -14.02 4.39
CA HIS A 219 12.18 -13.48 5.72
C HIS A 219 13.66 -13.15 5.90
N PHE A 220 13.98 -11.85 5.92
CA PHE A 220 15.28 -11.32 6.28
C PHE A 220 15.34 -11.13 7.79
N THR A 221 15.59 -12.20 8.55
CA THR A 221 15.57 -12.11 10.01
C THR A 221 16.69 -11.26 10.61
N ASP A 222 17.69 -10.81 9.83
CA ASP A 222 18.89 -10.17 10.40
C ASP A 222 19.54 -9.08 9.51
N LEU A 223 18.82 -8.43 8.59
CA LEU A 223 19.40 -7.34 7.80
C LEU A 223 19.68 -6.13 8.71
N LYS A 224 20.97 -5.88 8.98
CA LYS A 224 21.48 -4.70 9.70
C LYS A 224 22.50 -3.91 8.87
N TYR A 225 22.55 -4.17 7.58
CA TYR A 225 23.56 -3.64 6.68
C TYR A 225 22.92 -2.78 5.60
N THR A 226 23.53 -1.64 5.33
CA THR A 226 23.06 -0.71 4.29
C THR A 226 23.36 -1.27 2.89
N ALA A 227 22.72 -0.71 1.87
CA ALA A 227 22.93 -1.12 0.48
C ALA A 227 24.41 -1.00 0.09
N THR A 228 25.07 0.08 0.49
CA THR A 228 26.50 0.29 0.23
C THR A 228 27.36 -0.79 0.89
N GLN A 229 27.12 -1.10 2.17
CA GLN A 229 27.88 -2.14 2.90
C GLN A 229 27.69 -3.52 2.29
N LEU A 230 26.46 -3.88 1.93
CA LEU A 230 26.17 -5.13 1.26
C LEU A 230 26.85 -5.19 -0.12
N HIS A 231 26.84 -4.09 -0.86
CA HIS A 231 27.50 -4.02 -2.16
C HIS A 231 29.02 -4.19 -2.05
N GLU A 232 29.64 -3.53 -1.08
CA GLU A 232 31.07 -3.69 -0.76
C GLU A 232 31.43 -5.11 -0.31
N ALA A 233 30.49 -5.80 0.35
CA ALA A 233 30.62 -7.21 0.73
C ALA A 233 30.39 -8.20 -0.44
N GLY A 234 30.12 -7.70 -1.65
CA GLY A 234 29.95 -8.51 -2.86
C GLY A 234 28.50 -8.84 -3.23
N VAL A 235 27.50 -8.27 -2.54
CA VAL A 235 26.10 -8.43 -2.93
C VAL A 235 25.82 -7.63 -4.21
N THR A 236 25.20 -8.30 -5.18
CA THR A 236 24.77 -7.68 -6.44
C THR A 236 23.31 -7.28 -6.35
N PHE A 237 23.03 -5.99 -6.48
CA PHE A 237 21.68 -5.46 -6.54
C PHE A 237 21.11 -5.51 -7.96
N LYS A 238 19.87 -5.98 -8.12
CA LYS A 238 19.15 -6.02 -9.39
C LYS A 238 17.70 -5.59 -9.23
N VAL A 239 17.22 -4.81 -10.20
CA VAL A 239 15.80 -4.47 -10.29
C VAL A 239 14.98 -5.66 -10.80
N VAL A 240 13.84 -5.93 -10.15
CA VAL A 240 12.84 -6.89 -10.65
C VAL A 240 12.09 -6.25 -11.82
N LYS A 241 11.99 -6.94 -12.96
CA LYS A 241 11.26 -6.42 -14.12
C LYS A 241 9.76 -6.32 -13.83
N LYS A 242 9.18 -5.16 -14.17
CA LYS A 242 7.81 -4.69 -13.84
C LYS A 242 6.66 -5.63 -14.23
N TYR A 243 6.89 -6.55 -15.17
CA TYR A 243 5.86 -7.46 -15.71
C TYR A 243 5.90 -8.86 -15.11
N ASP A 244 6.90 -9.20 -14.30
CA ASP A 244 7.04 -10.56 -13.79
C ASP A 244 6.43 -10.73 -12.38
N ARG A 245 6.41 -9.71 -11.50
CA ARG A 245 6.00 -9.83 -10.08
C ARG A 245 5.60 -8.50 -9.39
N CYS A 246 4.99 -8.59 -8.20
CA CYS A 246 4.52 -7.49 -7.34
C CYS A 246 5.52 -6.35 -7.13
N PHE A 247 5.00 -5.13 -6.92
CA PHE A 247 5.77 -3.89 -6.76
C PHE A 247 6.54 -3.73 -5.44
N PHE A 248 6.20 -4.52 -4.43
CA PHE A 248 6.96 -4.58 -3.17
C PHE A 248 7.49 -6.01 -2.98
N ASP A 249 8.40 -6.41 -3.86
CA ASP A 249 9.09 -7.69 -3.80
C ASP A 249 10.57 -7.45 -3.48
N MET A 250 11.10 -8.25 -2.57
CA MET A 250 12.50 -8.20 -2.16
C MET A 250 12.95 -9.63 -1.86
N ARG A 251 14.00 -10.08 -2.56
CA ARG A 251 14.51 -11.45 -2.45
C ARG A 251 16.01 -11.48 -2.47
N PHE A 252 16.59 -12.42 -1.74
CA PHE A 252 18.03 -12.64 -1.77
C PHE A 252 18.35 -14.06 -2.15
N ASN A 253 18.99 -14.21 -3.30
CA ASN A 253 19.46 -15.49 -3.76
C ASN A 253 20.84 -15.79 -3.14
N LEU A 254 20.82 -16.58 -2.08
CA LEU A 254 22.02 -17.04 -1.35
C LEU A 254 23.07 -17.72 -2.25
N LYS A 255 22.66 -18.36 -3.36
CA LYS A 255 23.59 -19.13 -4.21
C LYS A 255 24.50 -18.24 -5.05
N ASN A 256 24.04 -17.06 -5.44
CA ASN A 256 24.77 -16.16 -6.33
C ASN A 256 24.96 -14.75 -5.74
N GLY A 257 24.54 -14.51 -4.50
CA GLY A 257 24.72 -13.23 -3.81
C GLY A 257 23.94 -12.08 -4.45
N VAL A 258 22.80 -12.37 -5.09
CA VAL A 258 21.99 -11.37 -5.77
C VAL A 258 20.81 -10.97 -4.89
N MET A 259 20.69 -9.66 -4.62
CA MET A 259 19.51 -9.05 -4.02
C MET A 259 18.64 -8.45 -5.12
N GLU A 260 17.46 -9.03 -5.33
CA GLU A 260 16.46 -8.55 -6.27
C GLU A 260 15.44 -7.68 -5.51
N ILE A 261 15.22 -6.45 -5.98
CA ILE A 261 14.28 -5.51 -5.37
C ILE A 261 13.41 -4.91 -6.47
N SER A 262 12.11 -4.80 -6.23
CA SER A 262 11.20 -4.09 -7.12
C SER A 262 11.56 -2.60 -7.23
N CYS A 263 11.29 -2.01 -8.39
CA CYS A 263 11.54 -0.59 -8.61
C CYS A 263 10.55 0.27 -7.82
N ILE A 264 11.06 1.28 -7.11
CA ILE A 264 10.26 2.20 -6.29
C ILE A 264 10.45 3.61 -6.82
N THR A 265 9.35 4.32 -7.03
CA THR A 265 9.36 5.74 -7.37
C THR A 265 9.04 6.57 -6.14
N LEU A 266 9.97 7.44 -5.73
CA LEU A 266 9.79 8.39 -4.64
C LEU A 266 9.35 9.75 -5.18
N ASN A 267 8.09 10.09 -4.97
CA ASN A 267 7.50 11.42 -5.20
C ASN A 267 6.43 11.67 -4.12
N ASP A 268 5.97 12.92 -3.98
CA ASP A 268 5.03 13.32 -2.92
C ASP A 268 3.74 12.48 -2.93
N GLU A 269 3.17 12.23 -4.11
CA GLU A 269 1.93 11.46 -4.26
C GLU A 269 2.09 10.00 -3.79
N ASN A 270 3.15 9.32 -4.24
CA ASN A 270 3.42 7.94 -3.85
C ASN A 270 3.70 7.83 -2.36
N ILE A 271 4.43 8.78 -1.77
CA ILE A 271 4.73 8.78 -0.34
C ILE A 271 3.44 8.87 0.47
N HIS A 272 2.53 9.78 0.10
CA HIS A 272 1.22 9.87 0.76
C HIS A 272 0.41 8.58 0.62
N LEU A 273 0.38 7.99 -0.58
CA LEU A 273 -0.29 6.70 -0.79
C LEU A 273 0.32 5.60 0.10
N ILE A 274 1.65 5.49 0.13
CA ILE A 274 2.37 4.51 0.95
C ILE A 274 2.04 4.71 2.43
N ARG A 275 2.05 5.95 2.95
CA ARG A 275 1.65 6.25 4.35
C ARG A 275 0.22 5.78 4.65
N ASN A 276 -0.72 6.01 3.73
CA ASN A 276 -2.10 5.56 3.88
C ASN A 276 -2.21 4.03 3.87
N ILE A 277 -1.43 3.33 3.04
CA ILE A 277 -1.40 1.87 3.00
C ILE A 277 -0.76 1.30 4.29
N ILE A 278 0.34 1.87 4.77
CA ILE A 278 0.97 1.49 6.04
C ILE A 278 -0.02 1.71 7.20
N ALA A 279 -0.73 2.84 7.23
CA ALA A 279 -1.75 3.10 8.25
C ALA A 279 -2.87 2.04 8.19
N LEU A 280 -3.34 1.70 6.99
CA LEU A 280 -4.33 0.64 6.79
C LEU A 280 -3.82 -0.72 7.29
N GLU A 281 -2.55 -1.06 7.06
CA GLU A 281 -1.94 -2.29 7.56
C GLU A 281 -1.82 -2.31 9.09
N GLN A 282 -1.39 -1.19 9.67
CA GLN A 282 -1.26 -1.06 11.12
C GLN A 282 -2.61 -1.07 11.84
N SER A 283 -3.70 -0.67 11.18
CA SER A 283 -5.06 -0.66 11.72
C SER A 283 -5.84 -1.95 11.48
N CYS A 284 -5.88 -2.43 10.23
CA CYS A 284 -6.83 -3.47 9.79
C CYS A 284 -6.14 -4.79 9.43
N TYR A 285 -4.89 -4.76 8.96
CA TYR A 285 -4.17 -5.94 8.46
C TYR A 285 -2.91 -6.23 9.26
N VAL A 286 -3.04 -6.15 10.58
CA VAL A 286 -1.93 -6.31 11.53
C VAL A 286 -1.17 -7.63 11.35
N TRP A 287 -1.85 -8.66 10.85
CA TRP A 287 -1.28 -9.98 10.61
C TRP A 287 -0.81 -10.22 9.18
N HIS A 288 -0.88 -9.20 8.31
CA HIS A 288 -0.45 -9.24 6.91
C HIS A 288 0.09 -7.85 6.45
N PRO A 289 1.11 -7.27 7.11
CA PRO A 289 1.56 -5.91 6.84
C PRO A 289 2.62 -5.82 5.73
N PHE A 290 2.34 -6.39 4.55
CA PHE A 290 3.32 -6.56 3.47
C PHE A 290 4.02 -5.27 3.01
N VAL A 291 3.28 -4.17 2.90
CA VAL A 291 3.88 -2.88 2.47
C VAL A 291 4.74 -2.30 3.58
N THR A 292 4.25 -2.34 4.82
CA THR A 292 5.00 -1.98 6.02
C THR A 292 6.32 -2.76 6.08
N ASP A 293 6.26 -4.07 5.85
CA ASP A 293 7.41 -4.97 5.88
C ASP A 293 8.46 -4.60 4.83
N PHE A 294 8.01 -4.29 3.62
CA PHE A 294 8.89 -3.86 2.54
C PHE A 294 9.62 -2.56 2.89
N PHE A 295 8.91 -1.55 3.40
CA PHE A 295 9.52 -0.28 3.76
C PHE A 295 10.41 -0.37 5.01
N VAL A 296 10.11 -1.28 5.94
CA VAL A 296 11.02 -1.64 7.04
C VAL A 296 12.33 -2.21 6.51
N MET A 297 12.28 -3.13 5.53
CA MET A 297 13.49 -3.67 4.92
C MET A 297 14.25 -2.63 4.10
N LEU A 298 13.53 -1.74 3.41
CA LEU A 298 14.13 -0.68 2.62
C LEU A 298 14.91 0.34 3.47
N ASP A 299 14.40 0.70 4.64
CA ASP A 299 15.06 1.58 5.62
C ASP A 299 16.37 0.97 6.16
N PHE A 300 16.44 -0.35 6.35
CA PHE A 300 17.73 -0.99 6.65
C PHE A 300 18.74 -0.84 5.52
N LEU A 301 18.28 -0.84 4.27
CA LEU A 301 19.14 -0.66 3.10
C LEU A 301 19.52 0.81 2.90
N ILE A 302 18.64 1.76 3.22
CA ILE A 302 18.79 3.19 2.93
C ILE A 302 19.07 3.96 4.23
N TYR A 303 20.34 4.05 4.62
CA TYR A 303 20.70 4.85 5.80
C TYR A 303 21.06 6.30 5.42
N ASN A 304 21.72 6.50 4.28
CA ASN A 304 22.23 7.80 3.84
C ASN A 304 22.16 7.98 2.31
N SER A 305 22.54 9.15 1.82
CA SER A 305 22.55 9.50 0.39
C SER A 305 23.34 8.52 -0.48
N LYS A 306 24.43 7.91 0.00
CA LYS A 306 25.20 6.94 -0.81
C LYS A 306 24.40 5.66 -1.10
N ASP A 307 23.59 5.23 -0.14
CA ASP A 307 22.73 4.07 -0.32
C ASP A 307 21.62 4.38 -1.34
N VAL A 308 21.06 5.60 -1.30
CA VAL A 308 20.12 6.10 -2.31
C VAL A 308 20.78 6.14 -3.69
N ASP A 309 21.95 6.75 -3.82
CA ASP A 309 22.68 6.87 -5.09
C ASP A 309 22.96 5.50 -5.70
N LEU A 310 23.44 4.56 -4.87
CA LEU A 310 23.66 3.18 -5.29
C LEU A 310 22.38 2.53 -5.82
N LEU A 311 21.25 2.65 -5.11
CA LEU A 311 20.00 2.03 -5.55
C LEU A 311 19.41 2.72 -6.79
N CYS A 312 19.62 4.03 -6.95
CA CYS A 312 19.31 4.78 -8.17
C CYS A 312 20.14 4.25 -9.36
N ASP A 313 21.45 4.07 -9.18
CA ASP A 313 22.36 3.53 -10.21
C ASP A 313 21.96 2.12 -10.67
N LYS A 314 21.35 1.33 -9.78
CA LYS A 314 20.84 -0.02 -10.09
C LYS A 314 19.42 -0.01 -10.66
N GLY A 315 18.80 1.16 -10.81
CA GLY A 315 17.42 1.31 -11.28
C GLY A 315 16.38 0.76 -10.30
N ILE A 316 16.76 0.52 -9.04
CA ILE A 316 15.85 0.05 -7.98
C ILE A 316 15.07 1.24 -7.42
N LEU A 317 15.66 2.42 -7.39
CA LEU A 317 15.03 3.64 -6.89
C LEU A 317 14.96 4.70 -7.98
N ILE A 318 13.81 5.37 -8.11
CA ILE A 318 13.64 6.57 -8.93
C ILE A 318 13.33 7.73 -7.98
N ASN A 319 14.27 8.65 -7.82
CA ASN A 319 14.13 9.79 -6.90
C ASN A 319 13.61 11.04 -7.62
N TYR A 320 12.40 11.48 -7.28
CA TYR A 320 11.82 12.76 -7.72
C TYR A 320 11.69 13.79 -6.57
N LEU A 321 12.35 13.56 -5.44
CA LEU A 321 12.31 14.44 -4.25
C LEU A 321 13.39 15.54 -4.25
N GLY A 322 14.18 15.61 -5.32
CA GLY A 322 15.29 16.55 -5.45
C GLY A 322 16.63 15.87 -5.20
N ASP A 323 17.04 15.73 -3.95
CA ASP A 323 18.35 15.19 -3.57
C ASP A 323 18.25 13.85 -2.81
N SER A 324 19.40 13.19 -2.69
CA SER A 324 19.50 11.86 -2.10
C SER A 324 19.41 11.84 -0.57
N ASP A 325 19.74 12.94 0.11
CA ASP A 325 19.58 13.05 1.56
C ASP A 325 18.09 13.19 1.92
N THR A 326 17.35 13.99 1.14
CA THR A 326 15.89 14.12 1.25
C THR A 326 15.21 12.76 1.04
N ALA A 327 15.63 12.00 0.01
CA ALA A 327 15.08 10.67 -0.24
C ALA A 327 15.36 9.68 0.90
N ALA A 328 16.57 9.66 1.45
CA ALA A 328 16.90 8.81 2.60
C ALA A 328 16.05 9.18 3.82
N SER A 329 15.93 10.47 4.13
CA SER A 329 15.11 10.98 5.24
C SER A 329 13.64 10.56 5.10
N VAL A 330 13.07 10.69 3.90
CA VAL A 330 11.68 10.32 3.62
C VAL A 330 11.46 8.82 3.83
N VAL A 331 12.32 7.96 3.29
CA VAL A 331 12.19 6.50 3.46
C VAL A 331 12.21 6.14 4.94
N ASN A 332 13.13 6.70 5.71
CA ASN A 332 13.26 6.41 7.14
C ASN A 332 12.06 6.97 7.93
N SER A 333 11.47 8.07 7.47
CA SER A 333 10.25 8.64 8.05
C SER A 333 9.00 7.79 7.84
N LEU A 334 8.98 6.91 6.83
CA LEU A 334 7.87 5.97 6.63
C LEU A 334 7.80 4.94 7.76
N ASN A 335 8.92 4.63 8.40
CA ASN A 335 9.01 3.69 9.52
C ASN A 335 8.90 4.33 10.91
N THR A 336 8.77 5.65 10.97
CA THR A 336 8.61 6.37 12.23
C THR A 336 7.28 6.01 12.90
N ASN A 337 7.32 5.71 14.19
CA ASN A 337 6.19 5.30 15.02
C ASN A 337 5.49 3.99 14.60
N ILE A 338 6.04 3.18 13.68
CA ILE A 338 5.49 1.86 13.40
C ILE A 338 5.57 0.96 14.65
N LEU A 339 4.50 0.20 14.94
CA LEU A 339 4.43 -0.68 16.09
C LEU A 339 5.16 -2.02 15.84
N TRP A 340 6.46 -2.04 16.14
CA TRP A 340 7.35 -3.20 15.96
C TRP A 340 6.91 -4.48 16.68
N ALA A 341 6.15 -4.42 17.78
CA ALA A 341 5.68 -5.62 18.47
C ALA A 341 4.81 -6.54 17.59
N LYS A 342 4.14 -5.95 16.58
CA LYS A 342 3.34 -6.68 15.58
C LYS A 342 4.24 -7.42 14.59
N LEU A 343 5.23 -6.71 14.04
CA LEU A 343 6.26 -7.24 13.15
C LEU A 343 7.08 -8.35 13.84
N TRP A 344 7.51 -8.11 15.08
CA TRP A 344 8.34 -9.05 15.83
C TRP A 344 7.69 -10.44 15.94
N ARG A 345 6.38 -10.50 16.18
CA ARG A 345 5.63 -11.77 16.27
C ARG A 345 5.56 -12.53 14.97
N GLN A 346 5.73 -11.91 13.81
CA GLN A 346 5.71 -12.59 12.51
C GLN A 346 7.12 -12.98 12.06
N TYR A 347 8.09 -12.09 12.23
CA TYR A 347 9.44 -12.28 11.74
C TYR A 347 10.31 -13.17 12.64
N PHE A 348 10.18 -13.02 13.95
CA PHE A 348 11.11 -13.64 14.91
C PHE A 348 10.49 -14.76 15.74
N SER A 349 9.28 -15.19 15.40
CA SER A 349 8.57 -16.33 16.02
C SER A 349 8.74 -17.64 15.26
N THR A 350 9.38 -17.62 14.09
CA THR A 350 9.50 -18.81 13.24
C THR A 350 10.56 -19.80 13.75
N PRO A 351 10.40 -21.11 13.47
CA PRO A 351 11.37 -22.16 13.81
C PRO A 351 12.81 -21.91 13.32
N TRP A 352 12.97 -21.02 12.33
CA TRP A 352 14.25 -20.63 11.76
C TRP A 352 15.20 -19.97 12.76
N ARG A 353 14.67 -19.36 13.82
CA ARG A 353 15.49 -18.86 14.93
C ARG A 353 16.20 -20.00 15.68
N ALA A 354 15.57 -21.17 15.80
CA ALA A 354 16.22 -22.36 16.36
C ALA A 354 17.25 -22.95 15.38
N ALA A 355 16.96 -22.92 14.08
CA ALA A 355 17.88 -23.42 13.05
C ALA A 355 19.13 -22.53 12.88
N SER A 356 18.99 -21.20 12.89
CA SER A 356 20.12 -20.25 12.78
C SER A 356 21.01 -20.29 14.01
N THR A 357 20.41 -20.38 15.21
CA THR A 357 21.16 -20.59 16.45
C THR A 357 21.90 -21.93 16.43
N GLY A 358 21.27 -22.99 15.91
CA GLY A 358 21.92 -24.30 15.70
C GLY A 358 23.12 -24.24 14.75
N ALA A 359 22.98 -23.56 13.61
CA ALA A 359 24.07 -23.39 12.64
C ALA A 359 25.26 -22.60 13.23
N ALA A 360 24.98 -21.53 13.99
CA ALA A 360 26.01 -20.75 14.67
C ALA A 360 26.78 -21.57 15.71
N ILE A 361 26.08 -22.43 16.48
CA ILE A 361 26.72 -23.35 17.43
C ILE A 361 27.62 -24.35 16.70
N ILE A 362 27.17 -24.91 15.58
CA ILE A 362 27.96 -25.85 14.77
C ILE A 362 29.23 -25.18 14.22
N LEU A 363 29.14 -23.94 13.72
CA LEU A 363 30.29 -23.17 13.24
C LEU A 363 31.29 -22.85 14.36
N LEU A 364 30.81 -22.52 15.56
CA LEU A 364 31.66 -22.32 16.73
C LEU A 364 32.37 -23.61 17.17
N LEU A 365 31.70 -24.76 17.08
CA LEU A 365 32.33 -26.05 17.35
C LEU A 365 33.42 -26.37 16.33
N PHE A 366 33.18 -26.15 15.03
CA PHE A 366 34.20 -26.37 14.00
C PHE A 366 35.42 -25.46 14.18
N THR A 367 35.21 -24.18 14.48
CA THR A 367 36.31 -23.24 14.74
C THR A 367 37.10 -23.62 16.00
N ALA A 368 36.44 -24.09 17.06
CA ALA A 368 37.12 -24.60 18.25
C ALA A 368 37.95 -25.86 17.96
N ILE A 369 37.41 -26.82 17.21
CA ILE A 369 38.14 -28.04 16.79
C ILE A 369 39.36 -27.65 15.94
N GLN A 370 39.19 -26.73 14.99
CA GLN A 370 40.28 -26.28 14.13
C GLN A 370 41.40 -25.61 14.93
N ALA A 371 41.06 -24.78 15.93
CA ALA A 371 42.03 -24.17 16.83
C ALA A 371 42.82 -25.21 17.65
N ILE A 372 42.15 -26.24 18.17
CA ILE A 372 42.79 -27.33 18.93
C ILE A 372 43.75 -28.12 18.02
N CYS A 373 43.32 -28.46 16.80
CA CYS A 373 44.16 -29.17 15.83
C CYS A 373 45.43 -28.36 15.49
N SER A 374 45.30 -27.05 15.24
CA SER A 374 46.44 -26.18 14.95
C SER A 374 47.41 -26.03 16.14
N LEU A 375 46.91 -26.01 17.37
CA LEU A 375 47.76 -25.98 18.56
C LEU A 375 48.54 -27.30 18.74
N LYS A 376 47.88 -28.43 18.48
CA LYS A 376 48.52 -29.75 18.53
C LYS A 376 49.63 -29.88 17.49
N GLU A 377 49.37 -29.42 16.27
CA GLU A 377 50.37 -29.43 15.18
C GLU A 377 51.58 -28.53 15.49
N LYS A 378 51.35 -27.33 16.06
CA LYS A 378 52.44 -26.47 16.55
C LYS A 378 53.23 -27.10 17.68
N GLY A 379 52.57 -27.74 18.64
CA GLY A 379 53.21 -28.46 19.74
C GLY A 379 54.09 -29.62 19.25
N GLN A 380 53.60 -30.37 18.25
CA GLN A 380 54.35 -31.46 17.62
C GLN A 380 55.62 -30.94 16.94
N LYS A 381 55.52 -29.86 16.15
CA LYS A 381 56.69 -29.22 15.51
C LYS A 381 57.74 -28.76 16.51
N LEU A 382 57.33 -28.17 17.63
CA LEU A 382 58.25 -27.77 18.70
C LEU A 382 58.97 -28.98 19.31
N LEU A 383 58.25 -30.08 19.56
CA LEU A 383 58.86 -31.32 20.07
C LEU A 383 59.87 -31.92 19.09
N ASP A 384 59.57 -31.90 17.78
CA ASP A 384 60.47 -32.36 16.74
C ASP A 384 61.73 -31.47 16.64
N GLU A 385 61.58 -30.15 16.70
CA GLU A 385 62.71 -29.21 16.75
C GLU A 385 63.58 -29.41 18.00
N PHE A 386 62.98 -29.56 19.19
CA PHE A 386 63.72 -29.86 20.42
C PHE A 386 64.48 -31.18 20.34
N SER A 387 63.89 -32.21 19.71
CA SER A 387 64.54 -33.51 19.51
C SER A 387 65.76 -33.41 18.58
N ILE A 388 65.68 -32.56 17.54
CA ILE A 388 66.81 -32.27 16.64
C ILE A 388 67.92 -31.53 17.39
N VAL A 389 67.60 -30.55 18.23
CA VAL A 389 68.60 -29.83 19.04
C VAL A 389 69.29 -30.77 20.04
N LEU A 390 68.55 -31.66 20.70
CA LEU A 390 69.12 -32.65 21.62
C LEU A 390 70.06 -33.63 20.92
N LEU A 391 69.74 -34.06 19.69
CA LEU A 391 70.63 -34.89 18.88
C LEU A 391 71.92 -34.16 18.46
N TYR A 392 71.86 -32.84 18.30
CA TYR A 392 73.02 -32.01 17.95
C TYR A 392 74.00 -31.82 19.11
N TYR A 393 73.52 -31.84 20.36
CA TYR A 393 74.36 -31.71 21.57
C TYR A 393 74.97 -33.04 22.05
N HIS A 394 74.56 -34.17 21.47
CA HIS A 394 75.06 -35.51 21.83
C HIS A 394 76.11 -36.08 20.87
N LYS A 395 76.66 -35.25 19.97
CA LYS A 395 77.84 -35.52 19.14
C LYS A 395 78.99 -34.63 19.58
#